data_AF-A0A7S1DFF5-F1
#
_entry.id   AF-A0A7S1DFF5-F1
#
_cell.length_a   1.000
_cell.length_b   1.000
_cell.length_c   1.000
_cell.angle_alpha   90.00
_cell.angle_beta   90.00
_cell.angle_gamma   90.00
#
_symmetry.space_group_name_H-M   'P 1'
#
loop_
_entity.id
_entity.type
_entity.pdbx_description
1 polymer ?
#
loop_
_entity_poly.entity_id
_entity_poly.type
_entity_poly.pdbx_seq_one_letter_code
_entity_poly.pdbx_strand_id
1 'polypeptide(L)'
;GFGKHNAKLLCKAMGFKEGGRPVLNFGGGQSMPPRIWLKNVKCSAGGAHGDVGDCEHTRWGDVAGCHHGNDVGLCCFGDAQGKQGRRVGISNWETCPEAGDEHLRLRDCGYKTCRVEVKHDGEWGSVCDRGFTTKTAKTVCKSL
;
A
#
# COMPACT_ATOMS: atom_id res chain seq x y z
N GLY A 1 -5.40 -5.69 -10.87
CA GLY A 1 -5.13 -4.47 -10.09
C GLY A 1 -4.76 -4.83 -8.66
N PHE A 2 -4.29 -3.83 -7.90
CA PHE A 2 -4.01 -3.95 -6.47
C PHE A 2 -5.25 -4.56 -5.78
N GLY A 3 -5.13 -5.82 -5.39
CA GLY A 3 -6.27 -6.64 -5.00
C GLY A 3 -6.50 -6.63 -3.49
N LYS A 4 -7.66 -7.16 -3.05
CA LYS A 4 -8.00 -7.33 -1.63
C LYS A 4 -6.92 -8.07 -0.83
N HIS A 5 -6.19 -8.98 -1.48
CA HIS A 5 -5.09 -9.71 -0.84
C HIS A 5 -3.92 -8.80 -0.45
N ASN A 6 -3.40 -8.01 -1.40
CA ASN A 6 -2.27 -7.10 -1.14
C ASN A 6 -2.65 -6.02 -0.13
N ALA A 7 -3.86 -5.46 -0.24
CA ALA A 7 -4.39 -4.53 0.74
C ALA A 7 -4.42 -5.12 2.16
N LYS A 8 -4.86 -6.39 2.29
CA LYS A 8 -4.84 -7.10 3.58
C LYS A 8 -3.42 -7.32 4.10
N LEU A 9 -2.46 -7.67 3.25
CA LEU A 9 -1.07 -7.87 3.65
C LEU A 9 -0.43 -6.56 4.13
N LEU A 10 -0.55 -5.48 3.36
CA LEU A 10 0.03 -4.18 3.72
C LEU A 10 -0.57 -3.60 5.01
N CYS A 11 -1.90 -3.71 5.19
CA CYS A 11 -2.51 -3.27 6.43
C CYS A 11 -2.06 -4.10 7.64
N LYS A 12 -1.91 -5.41 7.48
CA LYS A 12 -1.36 -6.26 8.55
C LYS A 12 0.10 -5.91 8.88
N ALA A 13 0.91 -5.58 7.87
CA ALA A 13 2.29 -5.12 8.06
C ALA A 13 2.36 -3.83 8.89
N MET A 14 1.39 -2.92 8.67
CA MET A 14 1.20 -1.69 9.47
C MET A 14 0.50 -1.91 10.82
N GLY A 15 0.21 -3.16 11.21
CA GLY A 15 -0.33 -3.51 12.53
C GLY A 15 -1.86 -3.58 12.62
N PHE A 16 -2.59 -3.44 11.51
CA PHE A 16 -4.05 -3.54 11.47
C PHE A 16 -4.51 -5.00 11.46
N LYS A 17 -5.35 -5.39 12.43
CA LYS A 17 -5.75 -6.80 12.60
C LYS A 17 -6.68 -7.33 11.52
N GLU A 18 -7.61 -6.51 11.04
CA GLU A 18 -8.66 -6.95 10.12
C GLU A 18 -8.18 -6.91 8.65
N GLY A 19 -7.15 -6.09 8.37
CA GLY A 19 -6.57 -5.94 7.05
C GLY A 19 -7.00 -4.64 6.39
N GLY A 20 -7.31 -4.67 5.09
CA GLY A 20 -7.70 -3.47 4.37
C GLY A 20 -8.31 -3.74 3.00
N ARG A 21 -8.82 -2.67 2.39
CA ARG A 21 -9.42 -2.67 1.06
C ARG A 21 -8.65 -1.75 0.12
N PRO A 22 -8.34 -2.21 -1.11
CA PRO A 22 -7.76 -1.36 -2.13
C PRO A 22 -8.80 -0.38 -2.70
N VAL A 23 -8.33 0.81 -3.07
CA VAL A 23 -9.06 1.75 -3.93
C VAL A 23 -8.19 1.99 -5.15
N LEU A 24 -8.69 1.64 -6.32
CA LEU A 24 -7.99 1.86 -7.58
C LEU A 24 -8.34 3.25 -8.11
N ASN A 25 -7.44 3.85 -8.87
CA ASN A 25 -7.57 5.23 -9.36
C ASN A 25 -7.91 6.22 -8.24
N PHE A 26 -7.19 6.14 -7.12
CA PHE A 26 -7.34 7.12 -6.03
C PHE A 26 -7.06 8.55 -6.52
N GLY A 27 -6.19 8.68 -7.52
CA GLY A 27 -5.69 9.97 -7.97
C GLY A 27 -4.51 10.45 -7.11
N GLY A 28 -3.91 11.58 -7.45
CA GLY A 28 -2.80 12.14 -6.68
C GLY A 28 -3.16 12.57 -5.25
N GLY A 29 -4.44 12.48 -4.84
CA GLY A 29 -4.95 13.15 -3.64
C GLY A 29 -4.92 14.68 -3.77
N GLN A 30 -5.13 15.40 -2.67
CA GLN A 30 -4.97 16.87 -2.60
C GLN A 30 -3.49 17.29 -2.68
N SER A 31 -2.59 16.41 -2.27
CA SER A 31 -1.14 16.60 -2.25
C SER A 31 -0.48 15.59 -3.17
N MET A 32 -0.30 15.94 -4.45
CA MET A 32 0.28 15.03 -5.42
C MET A 32 1.77 14.82 -5.10
N PRO A 33 2.23 13.60 -4.74
CA PRO A 33 3.65 13.35 -4.60
C PRO A 33 4.31 13.54 -5.96
N PRO A 34 5.54 14.07 -6.07
CA PRO A 34 6.14 14.34 -7.37
C PRO A 34 6.51 13.07 -8.15
N ARG A 35 6.52 11.89 -7.48
CA ARG A 35 6.97 10.63 -8.07
C ARG A 35 5.98 9.50 -7.83
N ILE A 36 5.97 8.58 -8.80
CA ILE A 36 5.39 7.25 -8.71
C ILE A 36 6.57 6.28 -8.71
N TRP A 37 6.70 5.45 -7.68
CA TRP A 37 7.85 4.56 -7.53
C TRP A 37 7.64 3.19 -8.16
N LEU A 38 6.43 2.64 -8.02
CA LEU A 38 6.19 1.23 -8.29
C LEU A 38 5.01 1.03 -9.26
N LYS A 39 5.15 0.06 -10.16
CA LYS A 39 4.07 -0.56 -10.94
C LYS A 39 4.25 -2.09 -10.94
N ASN A 40 3.19 -2.83 -11.28
CA ASN A 40 3.20 -4.30 -11.36
C ASN A 40 3.59 -5.01 -10.05
N VAL A 41 3.28 -4.44 -8.89
CA VAL A 41 3.65 -5.06 -7.61
C VAL A 41 2.84 -6.35 -7.38
N LYS A 42 3.49 -7.39 -6.86
CA LYS A 42 2.89 -8.69 -6.55
C LYS A 42 3.48 -9.19 -5.23
N CYS A 43 2.65 -9.20 -4.20
CA CYS A 43 3.03 -9.70 -2.89
C CYS A 43 2.53 -11.15 -2.73
N SER A 44 3.39 -12.04 -2.25
CA SER A 44 3.04 -13.42 -1.90
C SER A 44 2.75 -13.54 -0.40
N ALA A 45 1.90 -14.50 -0.03
CA ALA A 45 1.65 -14.83 1.37
C ALA A 45 2.80 -15.71 1.89
N GLY A 46 3.56 -15.24 2.89
CA GLY A 46 4.59 -16.05 3.54
C GLY A 46 5.84 -15.30 3.99
N GLY A 47 6.09 -14.08 3.51
CA GLY A 47 7.16 -13.23 4.04
C GLY A 47 6.63 -12.24 5.09
N ALA A 48 7.50 -11.89 6.04
CA ALA A 48 7.29 -10.75 6.94
C ALA A 48 7.50 -9.45 6.16
N HIS A 49 6.63 -9.15 5.20
CA HIS A 49 6.79 -7.96 4.36
C HIS A 49 6.30 -6.74 5.15
N GLY A 50 7.25 -6.04 5.77
CA GLY A 50 7.05 -4.74 6.39
C GLY A 50 6.94 -3.61 5.36
N ASP A 51 7.35 -3.86 4.12
CA ASP A 51 7.35 -2.89 3.02
C ASP A 51 6.80 -3.49 1.72
N VAL A 52 6.05 -2.69 0.95
CA VAL A 52 5.60 -3.00 -0.40
C VAL A 52 6.75 -3.08 -1.40
N GLY A 53 7.88 -2.41 -1.10
CA GLY A 53 9.13 -2.50 -1.85
C GLY A 53 9.81 -3.87 -1.82
N ASP A 54 9.43 -4.76 -0.89
CA ASP A 54 9.96 -6.13 -0.83
C ASP A 54 9.20 -7.10 -1.76
N CYS A 55 8.07 -6.67 -2.31
CA CYS A 55 7.26 -7.48 -3.20
C CYS A 55 7.88 -7.56 -4.60
N GLU A 56 7.56 -8.60 -5.39
CA GLU A 56 7.97 -8.62 -6.79
C GLU A 56 7.32 -7.42 -7.52
N HIS A 57 8.12 -6.56 -8.14
CA HIS A 57 7.62 -5.38 -8.85
C HIS A 57 8.55 -5.01 -10.01
N THR A 58 8.11 -4.09 -10.87
CA THR A 58 9.01 -3.52 -11.90
C THR A 58 10.10 -2.70 -11.21
N ARG A 59 11.27 -2.53 -11.83
CA ARG A 59 12.35 -1.68 -11.27
C ARG A 59 11.82 -0.34 -10.78
N TRP A 60 12.36 0.12 -9.65
CA TRP A 60 12.03 1.41 -9.05
C TRP A 60 12.08 2.55 -10.08
N GLY A 61 11.03 3.35 -10.15
CA GLY A 61 10.91 4.48 -11.07
C GLY A 61 10.64 4.12 -12.54
N ASP A 62 10.70 2.84 -12.94
CA ASP A 62 10.27 2.38 -14.26
C ASP A 62 8.74 2.23 -14.28
N VAL A 63 8.06 3.36 -14.41
CA VAL A 63 6.59 3.46 -14.31
C VAL A 63 5.93 3.94 -15.60
N ALA A 64 6.54 3.64 -16.76
CA ALA A 64 6.01 4.00 -18.07
C ALA A 64 4.51 3.64 -18.22
N GLY A 65 3.71 4.63 -18.62
CA GLY A 65 2.26 4.52 -18.76
C GLY A 65 1.45 4.79 -17.49
N CYS A 66 2.09 5.00 -16.34
CA CYS A 66 1.42 5.45 -15.11
C CYS A 66 1.41 6.97 -15.03
N HIS A 67 0.34 7.51 -14.46
CA HIS A 67 0.23 8.88 -13.99
C HIS A 67 -0.47 8.86 -12.63
N HIS A 68 -0.50 9.97 -11.90
CA HIS A 68 -1.12 10.00 -10.57
C HIS A 68 -2.61 9.65 -10.55
N GLY A 69 -3.30 9.72 -11.69
CA GLY A 69 -4.66 9.19 -11.83
C GLY A 69 -4.74 7.66 -11.62
N ASN A 70 -3.62 6.96 -11.73
CA ASN A 70 -3.48 5.53 -11.48
C ASN A 70 -2.93 5.23 -10.07
N ASP A 71 -2.77 6.24 -9.20
CA ASP A 71 -2.28 6.00 -7.85
C ASP A 71 -3.25 5.09 -7.08
N VAL A 72 -2.66 4.16 -6.33
CA VAL A 72 -3.37 3.23 -5.48
C VAL A 72 -3.72 3.89 -4.16
N GLY A 73 -4.98 3.75 -3.79
CA GLY A 73 -5.48 4.01 -2.45
C GLY A 73 -5.60 2.73 -1.61
N LEU A 74 -5.48 2.88 -0.30
CA LEU A 74 -5.65 1.81 0.69
C LEU A 74 -6.40 2.35 1.90
N CYS A 75 -7.36 1.56 2.37
CA CYS A 75 -8.01 1.79 3.66
C CYS A 75 -7.80 0.58 4.55
N CYS A 76 -7.20 0.78 5.73
CA CYS A 76 -6.96 -0.27 6.70
C CYS A 76 -8.03 -0.32 7.79
N PHE A 77 -8.25 -1.51 8.36
CA PHE A 77 -9.33 -1.83 9.27
C PHE A 77 -8.86 -2.55 10.54
N GLY A 78 -9.57 -2.29 11.64
CA GLY A 78 -9.33 -2.83 12.97
C GLY A 78 -8.28 -2.04 13.76
N ASP A 79 -8.09 -2.41 15.02
CA ASP A 79 -7.09 -1.76 15.88
C ASP A 79 -5.67 -1.93 15.34
N ALA A 80 -4.95 -0.82 15.16
CA ALA A 80 -3.53 -0.81 14.83
C ALA A 80 -2.70 -1.03 16.09
N GLN A 81 -2.12 -2.23 16.24
CA GLN A 81 -1.21 -2.51 17.36
C GLN A 81 0.23 -2.09 17.00
N GLY A 82 0.65 -0.93 17.49
CA GLY A 82 2.06 -0.68 17.82
C GLY A 82 3.07 -0.58 16.67
N LYS A 83 2.82 0.22 15.63
CA LYS A 83 3.88 0.82 14.78
C LYS A 83 3.57 2.30 14.49
N GLN A 84 4.58 3.10 14.13
CA GLN A 84 4.56 4.57 14.13
C GLN A 84 3.46 5.19 13.23
N GLY A 85 2.26 5.30 13.77
CA GLY A 85 1.14 6.01 13.21
C GLY A 85 0.21 6.43 14.34
N ARG A 86 -0.45 7.57 14.19
CA ARG A 86 -1.48 8.01 15.15
C ARG A 86 -2.47 6.85 15.34
N ARG A 87 -2.66 6.37 16.57
CA ARG A 87 -3.78 5.46 16.89
C ARG A 87 -5.06 6.22 16.57
N VAL A 88 -5.60 6.04 15.37
CA VAL A 88 -6.92 6.55 15.04
C VAL A 88 -7.87 5.44 15.44
N GLY A 89 -8.74 5.75 16.42
CA GLY A 89 -9.74 4.81 16.92
C GLY A 89 -10.62 4.22 15.82
N ILE A 90 -11.35 3.15 16.16
CA ILE A 90 -12.32 2.41 15.34
C ILE A 90 -12.36 2.86 13.88
N SER A 91 -11.51 2.29 13.03
CA SER A 91 -11.65 2.40 11.58
C SER A 91 -13.02 1.83 11.19
N ASN A 92 -13.98 2.70 10.91
CA ASN A 92 -15.23 2.29 10.28
C ASN A 92 -15.11 2.49 8.76
N TRP A 93 -16.10 2.03 8.00
CA TRP A 93 -16.06 2.11 6.54
C TRP A 93 -16.00 3.55 5.99
N GLU A 94 -16.09 4.57 6.85
CA GLU A 94 -16.21 5.98 6.47
C GLU A 94 -14.89 6.73 6.63
N THR A 95 -14.08 6.41 7.65
CA THR A 95 -12.82 7.09 7.94
C THR A 95 -11.62 6.14 7.87
N CYS A 96 -10.75 6.37 6.89
CA CYS A 96 -9.52 5.61 6.73
C CYS A 96 -8.38 6.29 7.48
N PRO A 97 -7.63 5.57 8.31
CA PRO A 97 -6.61 6.17 9.15
C PRO A 97 -5.28 6.35 8.39
N GLU A 98 -4.59 7.47 8.67
CA GLU A 98 -3.18 7.57 8.35
C GLU A 98 -2.38 6.59 9.22
N ALA A 99 -1.42 5.93 8.61
CA ALA A 99 -0.55 4.95 9.24
C ALA A 99 0.77 4.87 8.48
N GLY A 100 1.76 4.20 9.02
CA GLY A 100 2.99 3.92 8.30
C GLY A 100 4.16 3.59 9.19
N ASP A 101 5.32 3.50 8.56
CA ASP A 101 6.64 3.40 9.17
C ASP A 101 7.67 4.12 8.29
N GLU A 102 8.95 3.74 8.42
CA GLU A 102 10.05 4.35 7.66
C GLU A 102 9.97 4.10 6.14
N HIS A 103 9.30 3.02 5.73
CA HIS A 103 9.32 2.54 4.35
C HIS A 103 7.96 2.64 3.65
N LEU A 104 6.86 2.49 4.38
CA LEU A 104 5.50 2.52 3.84
C LEU A 104 4.61 3.46 4.65
N ARG A 105 3.78 4.29 3.99
CA ARG A 105 2.80 5.12 4.70
C ARG A 105 1.50 5.35 3.93
N LEU A 106 0.45 5.63 4.69
CA LEU A 106 -0.84 6.14 4.26
C LEU A 106 -0.90 7.65 4.53
N ARG A 107 -1.16 8.42 3.48
CA ARG A 107 -1.27 9.88 3.53
C ARG A 107 -2.47 10.35 2.72
N ASP A 108 -2.86 11.60 2.95
CA ASP A 108 -3.95 12.24 2.20
C ASP A 108 -5.25 11.43 2.31
N CYS A 109 -5.55 11.02 3.54
CA CYS A 109 -6.71 10.21 3.85
C CYS A 109 -7.99 11.05 3.69
N GLY A 110 -8.87 10.61 2.79
CA GLY A 110 -10.21 11.15 2.60
C GLY A 110 -11.28 10.15 3.02
N TYR A 111 -12.51 10.40 2.58
CA TYR A 111 -13.61 9.45 2.77
C TYR A 111 -13.27 8.14 2.05
N LYS A 112 -13.24 7.03 2.80
CA LYS A 112 -13.03 5.65 2.30
C LYS A 112 -11.64 5.27 1.75
N THR A 113 -10.61 6.13 1.79
CA THR A 113 -9.27 5.78 1.27
C THR A 113 -8.15 6.76 1.67
N CYS A 114 -6.91 6.27 1.67
CA CYS A 114 -5.68 7.05 1.76
C CYS A 114 -4.74 6.70 0.60
N ARG A 115 -3.87 7.61 0.17
CA ARG A 115 -2.80 7.31 -0.79
C ARG A 115 -1.79 6.36 -0.17
N VAL A 116 -1.35 5.36 -0.93
CA VAL A 116 -0.22 4.50 -0.57
C VAL A 116 1.07 5.13 -1.07
N GLU A 117 1.99 5.41 -0.15
CA GLU A 117 3.32 5.93 -0.47
C GLU A 117 4.40 4.99 0.06
N VAL A 118 5.45 4.79 -0.74
CA VAL A 118 6.64 4.01 -0.41
C VAL A 118 7.87 4.92 -0.44
N LYS A 119 8.83 4.68 0.44
CA LYS A 119 10.09 5.42 0.50
C LYS A 119 11.19 4.64 -0.23
N HIS A 120 11.82 5.29 -1.20
CA HIS A 120 12.96 4.75 -1.93
C HIS A 120 14.00 5.85 -2.13
N ASP A 121 15.28 5.53 -1.89
CA ASP A 121 16.39 6.49 -1.97
C ASP A 121 16.15 7.80 -1.19
N GLY A 122 15.50 7.70 -0.03
CA GLY A 122 15.21 8.84 0.83
C GLY A 122 13.94 9.63 0.45
N GLU A 123 13.34 9.36 -0.70
CA GLU A 123 12.19 10.09 -1.23
C GLU A 123 10.90 9.26 -1.22
N TRP A 124 9.78 9.91 -0.87
CA TRP A 124 8.46 9.29 -0.90
C TRP A 124 7.83 9.39 -2.28
N GLY A 125 7.18 8.32 -2.73
CA GLY A 125 6.43 8.29 -3.99
C GLY A 125 5.25 7.33 -3.93
N SER A 126 4.28 7.51 -4.83
CA SER A 126 3.06 6.70 -4.88
C SER A 126 3.28 5.35 -5.57
N VAL A 127 2.26 4.50 -5.48
CA VAL A 127 2.22 3.19 -6.16
C VAL A 127 1.13 3.22 -7.23
N CYS A 128 1.48 2.82 -8.46
CA CYS A 128 0.55 2.73 -9.58
C CYS A 128 -0.23 1.42 -9.59
N ASP A 129 -1.52 1.48 -9.95
CA ASP A 129 -2.42 0.34 -10.00
C ASP A 129 -2.25 -0.57 -11.23
N ARG A 130 -1.49 -0.11 -12.24
CA ARG A 130 -1.28 -0.82 -13.51
C ARG A 130 -0.46 -2.10 -13.34
N GLY A 131 -0.91 -3.11 -14.07
CA GLY A 131 -0.34 -4.46 -14.21
C GLY A 131 -0.11 -5.23 -12.90
N PHE A 132 -0.70 -4.78 -11.79
CA PHE A 132 -1.02 -5.67 -10.69
C PHE A 132 -1.94 -6.79 -11.19
N THR A 133 -1.59 -8.04 -10.93
CA THR A 133 -2.47 -9.18 -11.21
C THR A 133 -2.95 -9.80 -9.90
N THR A 134 -4.21 -10.22 -9.83
CA THR A 134 -4.77 -10.98 -8.69
C THR A 134 -4.25 -12.42 -8.61
N LYS A 135 -3.28 -12.80 -9.45
CA LYS A 135 -2.70 -14.15 -9.44
C LYS A 135 -2.00 -14.36 -8.10
N THR A 136 -2.65 -15.12 -7.24
CA THR A 136 -2.10 -15.69 -6.01
C THR A 136 -0.88 -16.54 -6.37
N ALA A 137 0.31 -15.97 -6.22
CA ALA A 137 1.48 -16.79 -6.01
C ALA A 137 1.40 -17.31 -4.56
N LYS A 138 0.87 -18.53 -4.38
CA LYS A 138 1.10 -19.33 -3.17
C LYS A 138 2.59 -19.73 -3.16
N THR A 139 3.48 -18.76 -3.03
CA THR A 139 4.89 -19.05 -2.81
C THR A 139 5.06 -19.09 -1.30
N VAL A 140 4.92 -20.29 -0.75
CA VAL A 140 5.42 -20.58 0.59
C VAL A 140 6.93 -20.43 0.48
N CYS A 141 7.50 -19.38 1.08
CA CYS A 141 8.93 -19.40 1.36
C CYS A 141 9.18 -20.57 2.30
N LYS A 142 9.68 -21.67 1.74
CA LYS A 142 10.34 -22.72 2.50
C LYS A 142 11.73 -22.17 2.77
N SER A 143 11.94 -21.61 3.95
CA SER A 143 13.25 -21.13 4.38
C SER A 143 14.25 -22.28 4.28
N LEU A 144 15.41 -22.00 3.67
CA LEU A 144 16.65 -22.73 3.90
C LEU A 144 17.45 -21.95 4.94
#